data_AF-A0A2Z5QYI5-F1
#
_entry.id   AF-A0A2Z5QYI5-F1
#
_cell.length_a   1.000
_cell.length_b   1.000
_cell.length_c   1.000
_cell.angle_alpha   90.00
_cell.angle_beta   90.00
_cell.angle_gamma   90.00
#
_symmetry.space_group_name_H-M   'P 1'
#
loop_
_entity.id
_entity.type
_entity.pdbx_description
1 polymer ?
#
loop_
_entity_poly.entity_id
_entity_poly.type
_entity_poly.pdbx_seq_one_letter_code
_entity_poly.pdbx_strand_id
1 'polypeptide(L)'
;MQRFFSAVPAKTAGLRAGDTVLAVNGTETSSWTAVSSAIRAAGTTPSEIKIMRDGREQTLTITPVQLVRPVVDEQTGQYARNEDGSFKTVSGGFVGISPTSELKPGNLSDVPPNVGHTLARIAGSMWSLPQRVWDLGVTLVTNGDRDANSPVSVVGVSRIAGEVASTDQIDRTSKEATLVSLVASMNLMLFAFNLIPLLPLDGGHVFGALWEATRRAFAKLTRREDPGPFDPIKLMPLTYVVAGAFILMSVILIAADIIKPIRLF
;
A
#
# COMPACT_ATOMS: atom_id res chain seq x y z
N MET A 1 -2.13 24.73 -11.67
CA MET A 1 -1.18 25.82 -11.33
C MET A 1 -0.12 25.24 -10.38
N GLN A 2 1.00 24.72 -10.90
CA GLN A 2 2.07 24.13 -10.09
C GLN A 2 3.01 25.25 -9.63
N ARG A 3 2.98 25.59 -8.34
CA ARG A 3 3.96 26.51 -7.74
C ARG A 3 5.25 25.74 -7.47
N PHE A 4 6.28 26.01 -8.27
CA PHE A 4 7.65 25.59 -8.00
C PHE A 4 8.14 26.29 -6.73
N PHE A 5 8.37 25.55 -5.64
CA PHE A 5 9.05 26.06 -4.45
C PHE A 5 10.54 26.21 -4.78
N SER A 6 10.96 27.40 -5.23
CA SER A 6 12.36 27.69 -5.63
C SER A 6 13.35 27.71 -4.46
N ALA A 7 12.90 27.62 -3.21
CA ALA A 7 13.73 27.38 -2.05
C ALA A 7 13.00 26.46 -1.06
N VAL A 8 13.56 25.27 -0.83
CA VAL A 8 13.07 24.33 0.18
C VAL A 8 13.53 24.83 1.54
N PRO A 9 12.64 25.11 2.53
CA PRO A 9 13.03 25.74 3.79
C PRO A 9 14.18 25.05 4.53
N ALA A 10 14.25 23.73 4.45
CA ALA A 10 15.34 22.96 5.01
C ALA A 10 16.71 23.31 4.40
N LYS A 11 16.78 23.49 3.09
CA LYS A 11 18.02 23.87 2.40
C LYS A 11 18.46 25.28 2.81
N THR A 12 17.50 26.21 2.94
CA THR A 12 17.77 27.58 3.40
C THR A 12 18.30 27.62 4.83
N ALA A 13 17.79 26.74 5.70
CA ALA A 13 18.26 26.61 7.07
C ALA A 13 19.57 25.83 7.22
N GLY A 14 20.15 25.34 6.12
CA GLY A 14 21.43 24.65 6.13
C GLY A 14 21.37 23.17 6.53
N LEU A 15 20.20 22.53 6.47
CA LEU A 15 20.11 21.06 6.55
C LEU A 15 20.80 20.41 5.34
N ARG A 16 21.45 19.29 5.58
CA ARG A 16 22.21 18.52 4.59
C ARG A 16 21.74 17.07 4.60
N ALA A 17 21.88 16.39 3.46
CA ALA A 17 21.69 14.94 3.41
C ALA A 17 22.69 14.27 4.36
N GLY A 18 22.21 13.31 5.15
CA GLY A 18 22.99 12.65 6.21
C GLY A 18 22.79 13.21 7.63
N ASP A 19 22.11 14.34 7.79
CA ASP A 19 21.77 14.84 9.13
C ASP A 19 20.77 13.92 9.82
N THR A 20 21.03 13.59 11.09
CA THR A 20 20.06 12.85 11.93
C THR A 20 19.31 13.83 12.82
N VAL A 21 17.99 13.90 12.69
CA VAL A 21 17.15 14.76 13.54
C VAL A 21 16.95 14.09 14.90
N LEU A 22 17.32 14.78 15.98
CA LEU A 22 17.22 14.31 17.37
C LEU A 22 15.99 14.87 18.07
N ALA A 23 15.67 16.14 17.82
CA ALA A 23 14.52 16.81 18.43
C ALA A 23 13.98 17.93 17.54
N VAL A 24 12.68 18.21 17.69
CA VAL A 24 11.99 19.34 17.07
C VAL A 24 11.25 20.12 18.16
N ASN A 25 11.51 21.42 18.28
CA ASN A 25 10.93 22.32 19.29
C ASN A 25 11.07 21.77 20.72
N GLY A 26 12.25 21.24 21.05
CA GLY A 26 12.54 20.64 22.36
C GLY A 26 11.91 19.26 22.60
N THR A 27 11.12 18.73 21.68
CA THR A 27 10.56 17.37 21.77
C THR A 27 11.49 16.38 21.08
N GLU A 28 11.96 15.37 21.80
CA GLU A 28 12.78 14.29 21.23
C GLU A 28 11.99 13.50 20.18
N THR A 29 12.64 13.24 19.04
CA THR A 29 12.03 12.54 17.91
C THR A 29 12.86 11.32 17.54
N SER A 30 12.34 10.13 17.80
CA SER A 30 12.99 8.85 17.47
C SER A 30 12.52 8.24 16.15
N SER A 31 11.52 8.86 15.48
CA SER A 31 10.95 8.36 14.24
C SER A 31 10.65 9.48 13.25
N TRP A 32 10.67 9.14 11.97
CA TRP A 32 10.26 10.05 10.90
C TRP A 32 8.81 10.56 11.08
N THR A 33 7.92 9.70 11.56
CA THR A 33 6.53 10.08 11.86
C THR A 33 6.46 11.16 12.94
N ALA A 34 7.29 11.08 13.98
CA ALA A 34 7.37 12.10 15.02
C ALA A 34 7.89 13.44 14.47
N VAL A 35 9.00 13.42 13.71
CA VAL A 35 9.56 14.62 13.06
C VAL A 35 8.53 15.30 12.16
N SER A 36 7.93 14.52 11.25
CA SER A 36 6.95 15.05 10.30
C SER A 36 5.66 15.53 10.97
N SER A 37 5.27 14.95 12.10
CA SER A 37 4.12 15.42 12.90
C SER A 37 4.43 16.76 13.58
N ALA A 38 5.59 16.87 14.24
CA ALA A 38 6.01 18.08 14.94
C ALA A 38 6.11 19.29 13.99
N ILE A 39 6.72 19.10 12.82
CA ILE A 39 6.83 20.14 11.79
C ILE A 39 5.44 20.54 11.25
N ARG A 40 4.54 19.57 11.07
CA ARG A 40 3.17 19.84 10.63
C ARG A 40 2.43 20.70 11.64
N ALA A 41 2.50 20.33 12.91
CA ALA A 41 1.86 21.02 14.02
C ALA A 41 2.39 22.44 14.21
N ALA A 42 3.68 22.67 13.95
CA ALA A 42 4.29 24.00 14.03
C ALA A 42 3.75 25.00 12.98
N GLY A 43 3.09 24.53 11.91
CA GLY A 43 2.51 25.40 10.89
C GLY A 43 3.58 26.21 10.18
N THR A 44 3.48 27.54 10.22
CA THR A 44 4.47 28.48 9.67
C THR A 44 5.42 29.06 10.72
N THR A 45 5.32 28.59 11.96
CA THR A 45 6.12 29.11 13.08
C THR A 45 7.55 28.61 12.96
N PRO A 46 8.58 29.46 13.15
CA PRO A 46 9.97 29.01 13.19
C PRO A 46 10.12 27.86 14.19
N SER A 47 10.68 26.75 13.71
CA SER A 47 10.90 25.54 14.49
C SER A 47 12.38 25.33 14.72
N GLU A 48 12.74 25.04 15.97
CA GLU A 48 14.10 24.68 16.36
C GLU A 48 14.30 23.18 16.13
N ILE A 49 15.30 22.80 15.35
CA ILE A 49 15.61 21.39 15.07
C ILE A 49 17.02 21.09 15.57
N LYS A 50 17.10 20.15 16.50
CA LYS A 50 18.36 19.58 16.98
C LYS A 50 18.76 18.45 16.04
N ILE A 51 19.95 18.54 15.46
CA ILE A 51 20.50 17.54 14.55
C ILE A 51 21.83 17.00 15.05
N MET A 52 22.19 15.79 14.62
CA MET A 52 23.52 15.23 14.69
C MET A 52 24.14 15.29 13.29
N ARG A 53 25.30 15.95 13.17
CA ARG A 53 26.10 16.02 11.95
C ARG A 53 27.55 15.74 12.30
N ASP A 54 28.16 14.76 11.63
CA ASP A 54 29.56 14.36 11.84
C ASP A 54 29.88 14.08 13.33
N GLY A 55 28.93 13.49 14.06
CA GLY A 55 29.07 13.17 15.48
C GLY A 55 28.97 14.37 16.44
N ARG A 56 28.60 15.56 15.95
CA ARG A 56 28.36 16.76 16.76
C ARG A 56 26.90 17.18 16.71
N GLU A 57 26.35 17.54 17.86
CA GLU A 57 25.02 18.13 17.95
C GLU A 57 25.05 19.58 17.45
N GLN A 58 24.07 19.94 16.63
CA GLN A 58 23.86 21.30 16.15
C GLN A 58 22.37 21.64 16.25
N THR A 59 22.07 22.88 16.54
CA THR A 59 20.71 23.40 16.54
C THR A 59 20.55 24.31 15.33
N LEU A 60 19.51 24.07 14.53
CA LEU A 60 19.14 24.88 13.38
C LEU A 60 17.72 25.40 13.54
N THR A 61 17.48 26.64 13.12
CA THR A 61 16.13 27.21 13.06
C THR A 61 15.61 27.13 11.64
N ILE A 62 14.47 26.47 11.46
CA ILE A 62 13.81 26.29 10.16
C ILE A 62 12.42 26.88 10.23
N THR A 63 12.09 27.76 9.29
CA THR A 63 10.73 28.31 9.15
C THR A 63 9.98 27.49 8.10
N PRO A 64 9.01 26.62 8.49
CA PRO A 64 8.26 25.86 7.51
C PRO A 64 7.35 26.77 6.69
N VAL A 65 7.10 26.37 5.45
CA VAL A 65 6.06 27.01 4.61
C VAL A 65 4.75 26.27 4.77
N GLN A 66 3.63 26.98 4.64
CA GLN A 66 2.32 26.36 4.71
C GLN A 66 2.09 25.49 3.47
N LEU A 67 1.77 24.22 3.68
CA LEU A 67 1.34 23.32 2.61
C LEU A 67 -0.04 22.76 2.92
N VAL A 68 -0.95 22.96 1.98
CA VAL A 68 -2.30 22.39 2.00
C VAL A 68 -2.27 21.10 1.21
N ARG A 69 -2.73 20.01 1.83
CA ARG A 69 -2.77 18.68 1.21
C ARG A 69 -4.11 18.00 1.49
N PRO A 70 -4.63 17.21 0.54
CA PRO A 70 -5.84 16.43 0.76
C PRO A 70 -5.59 15.38 1.85
N VAL A 71 -6.58 15.16 2.72
CA VAL A 71 -6.58 14.13 3.74
C VAL A 71 -6.93 12.80 3.06
N VAL A 72 -6.13 11.77 3.31
CA VAL A 72 -6.48 10.39 2.92
C VAL A 72 -7.18 9.75 4.12
N ASP A 73 -8.36 9.19 3.88
CA ASP A 73 -9.08 8.40 4.85
C ASP A 73 -8.37 7.05 5.05
N GLU A 74 -7.97 6.76 6.28
CA GLU A 74 -7.14 5.57 6.60
C GLU A 74 -7.89 4.24 6.43
N GLN A 75 -9.24 4.26 6.44
CA GLN A 75 -10.06 3.05 6.34
C GLN A 75 -10.37 2.69 4.89
N THR A 76 -10.63 3.71 4.07
CA THR A 76 -10.99 3.52 2.66
C THR A 76 -9.78 3.66 1.73
N GLY A 77 -8.72 4.34 2.18
CA GLY A 77 -7.56 4.69 1.37
C GLY A 77 -7.84 5.74 0.30
N GLN A 78 -9.03 6.37 0.33
CA GLN A 78 -9.47 7.41 -0.61
C GLN A 78 -9.23 8.80 -0.01
N TYR A 79 -9.13 9.82 -0.86
CA TYR A 79 -9.14 11.20 -0.36
C TYR A 79 -10.48 11.52 0.28
N ALA A 80 -10.46 11.90 1.56
CA ALA A 80 -11.63 12.36 2.27
C ALA A 80 -12.23 13.57 1.53
N ARG A 81 -13.55 13.58 1.37
CA ARG A 81 -14.30 14.67 0.73
C ARG A 81 -15.23 15.33 1.74
N ASN A 82 -15.45 16.63 1.55
CA ASN A 82 -16.48 17.38 2.26
C ASN A 82 -17.87 17.09 1.64
N GLU A 83 -18.94 17.53 2.30
CA GLU A 83 -20.32 17.36 1.83
C GLU A 83 -20.60 18.01 0.46
N ASP A 84 -19.78 18.99 0.07
CA ASP A 84 -19.82 19.68 -1.22
C ASP A 84 -19.05 18.96 -2.34
N GLY A 85 -18.44 17.80 -2.06
CA GLY A 85 -17.64 17.03 -3.01
C GLY A 85 -16.18 17.51 -3.18
N SER A 86 -15.78 18.60 -2.53
CA SER A 86 -14.39 19.08 -2.50
C SER A 86 -13.51 18.18 -1.63
N PHE A 87 -12.20 18.15 -1.91
CA PHE A 87 -11.26 17.40 -1.06
C PHE A 87 -11.17 18.04 0.32
N LYS A 88 -11.35 17.24 1.37
CA LYS A 88 -11.03 17.64 2.74
C LYS A 88 -9.52 17.83 2.81
N THR A 89 -9.09 19.05 3.11
CA THR A 89 -7.66 19.38 3.16
C THR A 89 -7.21 19.59 4.59
N VAL A 90 -5.94 19.26 4.85
CA VAL A 90 -5.25 19.63 6.08
C VAL A 90 -4.10 20.57 5.72
N SER A 91 -4.00 21.65 6.49
CA SER A 91 -2.92 22.61 6.40
C SER A 91 -1.87 22.29 7.46
N GLY A 92 -0.59 22.32 7.08
CA GLY A 92 0.50 22.14 8.03
C GLY A 92 1.83 22.63 7.50
N GLY A 93 2.82 22.71 8.39
CA GLY A 93 4.18 23.08 8.03
C GLY A 93 4.83 22.10 7.07
N PHE A 94 5.59 22.64 6.13
CA PHE A 94 6.40 21.89 5.17
C PHE A 94 7.80 22.49 5.10
N VAL A 95 8.81 21.65 5.29
CA VAL A 95 10.22 22.06 5.20
C VAL A 95 10.97 21.39 4.05
N GLY A 96 10.34 20.44 3.35
CA GLY A 96 10.88 19.68 2.21
C GLY A 96 12.11 18.82 2.50
N ILE A 97 12.12 18.14 3.64
CA ILE A 97 13.02 17.01 3.89
C ILE A 97 12.29 15.69 3.67
N SER A 98 13.03 14.65 3.31
CA SER A 98 12.58 13.27 3.22
C SER A 98 13.57 12.36 3.95
N PRO A 99 13.12 11.22 4.49
CA PRO A 99 14.02 10.27 5.11
C PRO A 99 14.94 9.67 4.03
N THR A 100 16.22 9.58 4.35
CA THR A 100 17.14 8.75 3.55
C THR A 100 16.92 7.30 3.97
N SER A 101 16.66 6.43 3.01
CA SER A 101 16.53 4.99 3.25
C SER A 101 17.88 4.34 2.98
N GLU A 102 18.51 3.78 4.00
CA GLU A 102 19.71 2.94 3.84
C GLU A 102 19.32 1.47 3.85
N LEU A 103 19.86 0.70 2.91
CA LEU A 103 19.74 -0.75 2.90
C LEU A 103 20.60 -1.33 4.01
N LYS A 104 19.96 -1.91 5.03
CA LYS A 104 20.63 -2.69 6.06
C LYS A 104 20.48 -4.18 5.74
N PRO A 105 21.53 -5.01 5.91
CA PRO A 105 21.39 -6.46 5.82
C PRO A 105 20.30 -6.94 6.79
N GLY A 106 19.28 -7.60 6.24
CA GLY A 106 18.20 -8.18 7.02
C GLY A 106 18.58 -9.52 7.64
N ASN A 107 17.89 -9.93 8.70
CA ASN A 107 18.06 -11.27 9.26
C ASN A 107 17.06 -12.25 8.64
N LEU A 108 17.44 -13.52 8.53
CA LEU A 108 16.55 -14.56 8.01
C LEU A 108 15.30 -14.75 8.90
N SER A 109 15.40 -14.42 10.20
CA SER A 109 14.29 -14.41 11.14
C SER A 109 13.21 -13.36 10.83
N ASP A 110 13.55 -12.33 10.07
CA ASP A 110 12.62 -11.25 9.73
C ASP A 110 11.69 -11.64 8.57
N VAL A 111 12.04 -12.71 7.83
CA VAL A 111 11.28 -13.15 6.65
C VAL A 111 9.88 -13.67 7.00
N PRO A 112 9.68 -14.62 7.95
CA PRO A 112 8.33 -15.11 8.24
C PRO A 112 7.34 -14.03 8.71
N PRO A 113 7.70 -13.10 9.63
CA PRO A 113 6.83 -11.98 9.98
C PRO A 113 6.47 -11.10 8.77
N ASN A 114 7.44 -10.78 7.92
CA ASN A 114 7.22 -9.95 6.73
C ASN A 114 6.26 -10.63 5.72
N VAL A 115 6.43 -11.93 5.48
CA VAL A 115 5.52 -12.71 4.65
C VAL A 115 4.12 -12.72 5.27
N GLY A 116 4.00 -12.95 6.58
CA GLY A 116 2.73 -12.92 7.29
C GLY A 116 2.01 -11.57 7.18
N HIS A 117 2.72 -10.47 7.40
CA HIS A 117 2.18 -9.12 7.23
C HIS A 117 1.76 -8.84 5.78
N THR A 118 2.52 -9.33 4.81
CA THR A 118 2.20 -9.14 3.40
C THR A 118 0.95 -9.93 3.02
N LEU A 119 0.82 -11.18 3.48
CA LEU A 119 -0.39 -11.98 3.32
C LEU A 119 -1.62 -11.33 3.97
N ALA A 120 -1.47 -10.79 5.19
CA ALA A 120 -2.56 -10.07 5.87
C ALA A 120 -3.00 -8.82 5.08
N ARG A 121 -2.04 -8.08 4.52
CA ARG A 121 -2.34 -6.91 3.66
C ARG A 121 -3.05 -7.34 2.38
N ILE A 122 -2.59 -8.41 1.73
CA ILE A 122 -3.25 -8.95 0.54
C ILE A 122 -4.69 -9.36 0.87
N ALA A 123 -4.90 -10.10 1.97
CA ALA A 123 -6.23 -10.48 2.43
C ALA A 123 -7.15 -9.26 2.68
N GLY A 124 -6.65 -8.22 3.36
CA GLY A 124 -7.39 -6.97 3.56
C GLY A 124 -7.69 -6.24 2.25
N SER A 125 -6.73 -6.24 1.30
CA SER A 125 -6.94 -5.67 -0.02
C SER A 125 -7.99 -6.44 -0.83
N MET A 126 -8.03 -7.78 -0.70
CA MET A 126 -9.02 -8.62 -1.37
C MET A 126 -10.43 -8.38 -0.85
N TRP A 127 -10.58 -8.10 0.44
CA TRP A 127 -11.87 -7.75 1.04
C TRP A 127 -12.45 -6.46 0.46
N SER A 128 -11.60 -5.44 0.27
CA SER A 128 -12.01 -4.16 -0.33
C SER A 128 -12.03 -4.18 -1.86
N LEU A 129 -11.64 -5.30 -2.49
CA LEU A 129 -11.45 -5.38 -3.94
C LEU A 129 -12.73 -5.17 -4.76
N PRO A 130 -13.89 -5.77 -4.42
CA PRO A 130 -15.13 -5.55 -5.18
C PRO A 130 -15.53 -4.07 -5.24
N GLN A 131 -15.42 -3.37 -4.11
CA GLN A 131 -15.70 -1.94 -4.03
C GLN A 131 -14.70 -1.12 -4.85
N ARG A 132 -13.40 -1.41 -4.73
CA ARG A 132 -12.37 -0.69 -5.49
C ARG A 132 -12.52 -0.87 -7.00
N VAL A 133 -12.94 -2.05 -7.47
CA VAL A 133 -13.19 -2.28 -8.90
C VAL A 133 -14.44 -1.53 -9.38
N TRP A 134 -15.48 -1.47 -8.55
CA TRP A 134 -16.65 -0.65 -8.84
C TRP A 134 -16.28 0.83 -8.98
N ASP A 135 -15.53 1.38 -8.01
CA ASP A 135 -15.08 2.77 -8.01
C ASP A 135 -14.23 3.10 -9.24
N LEU A 136 -13.37 2.15 -9.66
CA LEU A 136 -12.59 2.27 -10.88
C LEU A 136 -13.48 2.26 -12.14
N GLY A 137 -14.47 1.37 -12.20
CA GLY A 137 -15.44 1.33 -13.30
C GLY A 137 -16.21 2.63 -13.45
N VAL A 138 -16.69 3.20 -12.33
CA VAL A 138 -17.33 4.53 -12.31
C VAL A 138 -16.35 5.60 -12.78
N THR A 139 -15.11 5.58 -12.31
CA THR A 139 -14.05 6.53 -12.71
C THR A 139 -13.78 6.49 -14.22
N LEU A 140 -13.80 5.30 -14.82
CA LEU A 140 -13.61 5.14 -16.27
C LEU A 140 -14.76 5.77 -17.08
N VAL A 141 -16.00 5.60 -16.63
CA VAL A 141 -17.18 6.14 -17.32
C VAL A 141 -17.32 7.64 -17.10
N THR A 142 -17.06 8.11 -15.87
CA THR A 142 -17.16 9.54 -15.48
C THR A 142 -15.93 10.35 -15.88
N ASN A 143 -14.92 9.70 -16.45
CA ASN A 143 -13.63 10.28 -16.81
C ASN A 143 -12.89 10.95 -15.63
N GLY A 144 -13.13 10.50 -14.38
CA GLY A 144 -12.46 11.00 -13.18
C GLY A 144 -10.97 10.62 -13.10
N ASP A 145 -10.23 11.22 -12.16
CA ASP A 145 -8.83 10.91 -11.93
C ASP A 145 -8.65 9.52 -11.29
N ARG A 146 -7.65 8.77 -11.78
CA ARG A 146 -7.36 7.43 -11.26
C ARG A 146 -6.65 7.54 -9.91
N ASP A 147 -7.23 6.92 -8.89
CA ASP A 147 -6.62 6.84 -7.56
C ASP A 147 -5.31 6.04 -7.62
N ALA A 148 -4.28 6.51 -6.91
CA ALA A 148 -2.98 5.84 -6.78
C ALA A 148 -3.09 4.45 -6.12
N ASN A 149 -4.10 4.23 -5.27
CA ASN A 149 -4.37 2.97 -4.60
C ASN A 149 -5.35 2.07 -5.36
N SER A 150 -5.65 2.40 -6.62
CA SER A 150 -6.52 1.57 -7.46
C SER A 150 -5.89 0.20 -7.72
N PRO A 151 -6.68 -0.88 -7.78
CA PRO A 151 -6.18 -2.19 -8.20
C PRO A 151 -5.58 -2.14 -9.61
N VAL A 152 -4.60 -2.99 -9.86
CA VAL A 152 -3.85 -3.07 -11.13
C VAL A 152 -4.03 -4.46 -11.73
N SER A 153 -4.20 -4.54 -13.04
CA SER A 153 -4.28 -5.81 -13.77
C SER A 153 -2.90 -6.36 -14.12
N VAL A 154 -2.86 -7.58 -14.68
CA VAL A 154 -1.66 -8.18 -15.24
C VAL A 154 -0.99 -7.27 -16.29
N VAL A 155 -1.77 -6.50 -17.06
CA VAL A 155 -1.26 -5.57 -18.06
C VAL A 155 -0.54 -4.39 -17.39
N GLY A 156 -1.13 -3.82 -16.34
CA GLY A 156 -0.52 -2.72 -15.59
C GLY A 156 0.76 -3.15 -14.87
N VAL A 157 0.79 -4.35 -14.29
CA VAL A 157 2.00 -4.91 -13.68
C VAL A 157 3.11 -5.14 -14.71
N SER A 158 2.77 -5.65 -15.89
CA SER A 158 3.73 -5.84 -16.99
C SER A 158 4.33 -4.51 -17.46
N ARG A 159 3.51 -3.46 -17.52
CA ARG A 159 3.95 -2.11 -17.86
C ARG A 159 4.88 -1.54 -16.79
N ILE A 160 4.52 -1.68 -15.51
CA ILE A 160 5.35 -1.27 -14.37
C ILE A 160 6.72 -1.98 -14.43
N ALA A 161 6.73 -3.29 -14.68
CA ALA A 161 7.96 -4.05 -14.85
C ALA A 161 8.81 -3.49 -16.01
N GLY A 162 8.18 -3.17 -17.14
CA GLY A 162 8.85 -2.55 -18.29
C GLY A 162 9.43 -1.17 -18.00
N GLU A 163 8.73 -0.34 -17.24
CA GLU A 163 9.16 1.00 -16.81
C GLU A 163 10.35 0.95 -15.85
N VAL A 164 10.31 0.02 -14.88
CA VAL A 164 11.46 -0.26 -14.00
C VAL A 164 12.64 -0.80 -14.81
N ALA A 165 12.39 -1.67 -15.79
CA ALA A 165 13.42 -2.24 -16.65
C ALA A 165 14.05 -1.23 -17.64
N SER A 166 13.32 -0.20 -18.06
CA SER A 166 13.81 0.81 -19.00
C SER A 166 14.41 2.05 -18.33
N THR A 167 14.17 2.25 -17.03
CA THR A 167 14.70 3.39 -16.28
C THR A 167 16.19 3.23 -15.95
N ASP A 168 16.97 4.29 -16.22
CA ASP A 168 18.39 4.43 -15.86
C ASP A 168 18.61 5.22 -14.54
N GLN A 169 17.54 5.74 -13.93
CA GLN A 169 17.59 6.51 -12.68
C GLN A 169 17.81 5.64 -11.42
N ILE A 170 17.70 4.32 -11.55
CA ILE A 170 17.83 3.36 -10.46
C ILE A 170 19.17 2.64 -10.62
N ASP A 171 19.95 2.57 -9.55
CA ASP A 171 21.18 1.79 -9.50
C ASP A 171 20.93 0.31 -9.85
N ARG A 172 21.88 -0.37 -10.52
CA ARG A 172 21.68 -1.72 -11.06
C ARG A 172 21.24 -2.72 -10.00
N THR A 173 21.85 -2.68 -8.81
CA THR A 173 21.51 -3.55 -7.69
C THR A 173 20.10 -3.27 -7.15
N SER A 174 19.68 -2.00 -7.12
CA SER A 174 18.35 -1.60 -6.66
C SER A 174 17.26 -1.96 -7.68
N LYS A 175 17.60 -1.94 -8.97
CA LYS A 175 16.72 -2.34 -10.08
C LYS A 175 16.43 -3.84 -10.05
N GLU A 176 17.47 -4.67 -9.91
CA GLU A 176 17.33 -6.12 -9.76
C GLU A 176 16.48 -6.48 -8.53
N ALA A 177 16.75 -5.86 -7.38
CA ALA A 177 15.98 -6.07 -6.16
C ALA A 177 14.50 -5.69 -6.33
N THR A 178 14.21 -4.59 -7.05
CA THR A 178 12.83 -4.17 -7.33
C THR A 178 12.11 -5.15 -8.24
N LEU A 179 12.77 -5.65 -9.29
CA LEU A 179 12.20 -6.65 -10.19
C LEU A 179 11.97 -8.00 -9.49
N VAL A 180 12.91 -8.45 -8.66
CA VAL A 180 12.75 -9.65 -7.83
C VAL A 180 11.58 -9.48 -6.86
N SER A 181 11.48 -8.32 -6.20
CA SER A 181 10.37 -7.99 -5.31
C SER A 181 9.03 -8.00 -6.04
N LEU A 182 8.98 -7.49 -7.28
CA LEU A 182 7.79 -7.52 -8.10
C LEU A 182 7.35 -8.96 -8.37
N VAL A 183 8.26 -9.82 -8.85
CA VAL A 183 7.97 -11.25 -9.09
C VAL A 183 7.57 -11.95 -7.79
N ALA A 184 8.24 -11.68 -6.68
CA ALA A 184 7.92 -12.27 -5.39
C ALA A 184 6.50 -11.85 -4.93
N SER A 185 6.16 -10.56 -5.06
CA SER A 185 4.84 -10.05 -4.70
C SER A 185 3.73 -10.64 -5.58
N MET A 186 3.98 -10.85 -6.87
CA MET A 186 3.03 -11.51 -7.77
C MET A 186 2.80 -12.96 -7.37
N ASN A 187 3.86 -13.72 -7.08
CA ASN A 187 3.73 -15.11 -6.62
C ASN A 187 2.99 -15.20 -5.29
N LEU A 188 3.27 -14.28 -4.36
CA LEU A 188 2.58 -14.23 -3.07
C LEU A 188 1.09 -13.85 -3.24
N MET A 189 0.79 -12.95 -4.18
CA MET A 189 -0.58 -12.60 -4.55
C MET A 189 -1.31 -13.81 -5.13
N LEU A 190 -0.73 -14.51 -6.10
CA LEU A 190 -1.30 -15.74 -6.66
C LEU A 190 -1.52 -16.81 -5.58
N PHE A 191 -0.57 -16.98 -4.68
CA PHE A 191 -0.72 -17.87 -3.53
C PHE A 191 -1.91 -17.47 -2.65
N ALA A 192 -2.04 -16.19 -2.30
CA ALA A 192 -3.15 -15.70 -1.50
C ALA A 192 -4.50 -15.81 -2.22
N PHE A 193 -4.55 -15.57 -3.54
CA PHE A 193 -5.74 -15.83 -4.37
C PHE A 193 -6.09 -17.30 -4.39
N ASN A 194 -5.12 -18.19 -4.57
CA ASN A 194 -5.35 -19.62 -4.56
C ASN A 194 -5.84 -20.12 -3.20
N LEU A 195 -5.64 -19.38 -2.10
CA LEU A 195 -6.14 -19.72 -0.78
C LEU A 195 -7.61 -19.32 -0.55
N ILE A 196 -8.23 -18.54 -1.45
CA ILE A 196 -9.64 -18.16 -1.30
C ILE A 196 -10.51 -19.43 -1.32
N PRO A 197 -11.49 -19.58 -0.40
CA PRO A 197 -12.38 -20.74 -0.32
C PRO A 197 -13.43 -20.73 -1.45
N LEU A 198 -12.98 -20.89 -2.70
CA LEU A 198 -13.81 -21.00 -3.89
C LEU A 198 -13.39 -22.25 -4.66
N LEU A 199 -14.34 -22.97 -5.25
CA LEU A 199 -14.03 -24.22 -5.97
C LEU A 199 -13.07 -24.14 -7.16
N PRO A 200 -13.02 -23.07 -7.98
CA PRO A 200 -12.08 -23.02 -9.10
C PRO A 200 -10.65 -22.77 -8.62
N LEU A 201 -10.46 -22.46 -7.33
CA LEU A 201 -9.18 -22.20 -6.68
C LEU A 201 -8.85 -23.35 -5.72
N ASP A 202 -7.56 -23.63 -5.52
CA ASP A 202 -7.11 -24.75 -4.68
C ASP A 202 -7.62 -24.64 -3.23
N GLY A 203 -7.90 -23.42 -2.76
CA GLY A 203 -8.47 -23.09 -1.46
C GLY A 203 -9.87 -23.65 -1.25
N GLY A 204 -10.64 -23.94 -2.31
CA GLY A 204 -11.91 -24.67 -2.20
C GLY A 204 -11.72 -26.08 -1.64
N HIS A 205 -10.66 -26.77 -2.03
CA HIS A 205 -10.31 -28.09 -1.52
C HIS A 205 -9.80 -28.02 -0.08
N VAL A 206 -8.96 -27.03 0.22
CA VAL A 206 -8.46 -26.79 1.59
C VAL A 206 -9.62 -26.46 2.53
N PHE A 207 -10.54 -25.59 2.12
CA PHE A 207 -11.73 -25.24 2.88
C PHE A 207 -12.65 -26.44 3.08
N GLY A 208 -12.90 -27.22 2.02
CA GLY A 208 -13.68 -28.45 2.11
C GLY A 208 -13.08 -29.45 3.10
N ALA A 209 -11.78 -29.72 3.01
CA ALA A 209 -11.06 -30.60 3.92
C ALA A 209 -11.06 -30.08 5.37
N LEU A 210 -10.91 -28.76 5.57
CA LEU A 210 -10.98 -28.14 6.89
C LEU A 210 -12.38 -28.22 7.48
N TRP A 211 -13.40 -28.01 6.66
CA TRP A 211 -14.80 -28.13 7.04
C TRP A 211 -15.15 -29.57 7.44
N GLU A 212 -14.72 -30.55 6.64
CA GLU A 212 -14.85 -31.97 6.96
C GLU A 212 -14.13 -32.33 8.25
N ALA A 213 -12.86 -31.91 8.41
CA ALA A 213 -12.08 -32.18 9.61
C ALA A 213 -12.74 -31.59 10.86
N THR A 214 -13.28 -30.37 10.77
CA THR A 214 -13.99 -29.70 11.87
C THR A 214 -15.29 -30.43 12.22
N ARG A 215 -16.09 -30.78 11.22
CA ARG A 215 -17.36 -31.48 11.39
C ARG A 215 -17.16 -32.89 11.95
N ARG A 216 -16.11 -33.60 11.51
CA ARG A 216 -15.69 -34.90 12.04
C ARG A 216 -15.17 -34.79 13.47
N ALA A 217 -14.37 -33.77 13.78
CA ALA A 217 -13.90 -33.51 15.14
C ALA A 217 -15.08 -33.23 16.09
N PHE A 218 -16.06 -32.44 15.65
CA PHE A 218 -17.27 -32.15 16.42
C PHE A 218 -18.16 -33.38 16.58
N ALA A 219 -18.34 -34.20 15.54
CA ALA A 219 -19.08 -35.46 15.62
C ALA A 219 -18.43 -36.44 16.60
N LYS A 220 -17.10 -36.55 16.58
CA LYS A 220 -16.33 -37.35 17.55
C LYS A 220 -16.49 -36.83 18.98
N LEU A 221 -16.51 -35.51 19.17
CA LEU A 221 -16.71 -34.89 20.48
C LEU A 221 -18.15 -35.07 21.00
N THR A 222 -19.14 -35.04 20.11
CA THR A 222 -20.57 -35.19 20.44
C THR A 222 -21.08 -36.63 20.35
N ARG A 223 -20.19 -37.62 20.11
CA ARG A 223 -20.51 -39.04 19.90
C ARG A 223 -21.60 -39.28 18.83
N ARG A 224 -21.69 -38.41 17.83
CA ARG A 224 -22.59 -38.56 16.69
C ARG A 224 -21.88 -39.27 15.54
N GLU A 225 -22.66 -39.84 14.62
CA GLU A 225 -22.14 -40.52 13.43
C GLU A 225 -21.37 -39.55 12.52
N ASP A 226 -20.34 -40.08 11.85
CA ASP A 226 -19.46 -39.30 10.98
C ASP A 226 -20.26 -38.79 9.77
N PRO A 227 -20.35 -37.47 9.56
CA PRO A 227 -21.46 -36.96 8.77
C PRO A 227 -21.14 -36.86 7.26
N GLY A 228 -20.10 -37.59 6.81
CA GLY A 228 -19.76 -37.84 5.41
C GLY A 228 -18.95 -36.73 4.73
N PRO A 229 -18.28 -37.05 3.60
CA PRO A 229 -17.49 -36.10 2.82
C PRO A 229 -18.35 -35.00 2.21
N PHE A 230 -17.74 -33.85 1.99
CA PHE A 230 -18.35 -32.70 1.36
C PHE A 230 -18.53 -32.97 -0.14
N ASP A 231 -19.73 -32.69 -0.67
CA ASP A 231 -20.02 -32.82 -2.09
C ASP A 231 -19.75 -31.48 -2.81
N PRO A 232 -18.68 -31.37 -3.62
CA PRO A 232 -18.34 -30.14 -4.33
C PRO A 232 -19.42 -29.71 -5.31
N ILE A 233 -20.24 -30.65 -5.81
CA ILE A 233 -21.27 -30.36 -6.82
C ILE A 233 -22.26 -29.30 -6.31
N LYS A 234 -22.51 -29.27 -4.99
CA LYS A 234 -23.41 -28.28 -4.37
C LYS A 234 -22.92 -26.84 -4.46
N LEU A 235 -21.61 -26.62 -4.66
CA LEU A 235 -21.02 -25.28 -4.79
C LEU A 235 -20.85 -24.84 -6.26
N MET A 236 -21.15 -25.70 -7.24
CA MET A 236 -20.99 -25.38 -8.67
C MET A 236 -21.76 -24.13 -9.13
N PRO A 237 -23.04 -23.92 -8.74
CA PRO A 237 -23.76 -22.70 -9.13
C PRO A 237 -23.09 -21.43 -8.61
N LEU A 238 -22.65 -21.44 -7.34
CA LEU A 238 -21.91 -20.33 -6.74
C LEU A 238 -20.58 -20.10 -7.46
N THR A 239 -19.91 -21.17 -7.84
CA THR A 239 -18.64 -21.13 -8.56
C THR A 239 -18.77 -20.43 -9.90
N TYR A 240 -19.82 -20.70 -10.66
CA TYR A 240 -20.06 -20.00 -11.93
C TYR A 240 -20.34 -18.51 -11.75
N VAL A 241 -21.12 -18.14 -10.72
CA VAL A 241 -21.39 -16.73 -10.41
C VAL A 241 -20.08 -16.00 -10.07
N VAL A 242 -19.27 -16.60 -9.21
CA VAL A 242 -18.00 -16.02 -8.79
C VAL A 242 -16.99 -15.97 -9.94
N ALA A 243 -16.90 -17.01 -10.77
CA ALA A 243 -16.06 -17.01 -11.96
C ALA A 243 -16.47 -15.91 -12.96
N GLY A 244 -17.78 -15.74 -13.19
CA GLY A 244 -18.32 -14.66 -14.01
C GLY A 244 -17.95 -13.27 -13.46
N ALA A 245 -18.06 -13.08 -12.13
CA ALA A 245 -17.64 -11.86 -11.46
C ALA A 245 -16.14 -11.59 -11.66
N PHE A 246 -15.28 -12.61 -11.54
CA PHE A 246 -13.83 -12.47 -11.79
C PHE A 246 -13.50 -12.11 -13.23
N ILE A 247 -14.20 -12.70 -14.21
CA ILE A 247 -14.01 -12.36 -15.62
C ILE A 247 -14.38 -10.90 -15.85
N LEU A 248 -15.55 -10.46 -15.37
CA LEU A 248 -15.99 -9.07 -15.49
C LEU A 248 -14.99 -8.10 -14.85
N MET A 249 -14.56 -8.43 -13.64
CA MET A 249 -13.57 -7.67 -12.88
C MET A 249 -12.25 -7.56 -13.64
N SER A 250 -11.76 -8.67 -14.20
CA SER A 250 -10.54 -8.70 -15.00
C SER A 250 -10.63 -7.81 -16.23
N VAL A 251 -11.77 -7.85 -16.94
CA VAL A 251 -12.02 -6.97 -18.09
C VAL A 251 -11.99 -5.50 -17.69
N ILE A 252 -12.64 -5.13 -16.58
CA ILE A 252 -12.64 -3.75 -16.06
C ILE A 252 -11.21 -3.30 -15.75
N LEU A 253 -10.43 -4.11 -15.04
CA LEU A 253 -9.06 -3.78 -14.65
C LEU A 253 -8.14 -3.63 -15.88
N ILE A 254 -8.25 -4.54 -16.85
CA ILE A 254 -7.48 -4.48 -18.10
C ILE A 254 -7.84 -3.23 -18.89
N ALA A 255 -9.14 -2.94 -19.05
CA ALA A 255 -9.60 -1.74 -19.72
C ALA A 255 -9.09 -0.47 -19.02
N ALA A 256 -9.10 -0.47 -17.68
CA ALA A 256 -8.59 0.64 -16.89
C ALA A 256 -7.11 0.89 -17.15
N ASP A 257 -6.29 -0.16 -17.16
CA ASP A 257 -4.84 -0.04 -17.36
C ASP A 257 -4.46 0.39 -18.78
N ILE A 258 -5.28 0.08 -19.77
CA ILE A 258 -5.09 0.52 -21.16
C ILE A 258 -5.50 1.99 -21.31
N ILE A 259 -6.67 2.37 -20.79
CA ILE A 259 -7.24 3.72 -21.00
C ILE A 259 -6.59 4.75 -20.07
N LYS A 260 -6.41 4.42 -18.79
CA LYS A 260 -5.84 5.29 -17.74
C LYS A 260 -4.74 4.56 -16.97
N PRO A 261 -3.55 4.39 -17.57
CA PRO A 261 -2.45 3.69 -16.91
C PRO A 261 -1.90 4.45 -15.71
N ILE A 262 -1.60 3.72 -14.64
CA ILE A 262 -0.77 4.25 -13.54
C ILE A 262 0.66 4.41 -14.07
N ARG A 263 1.29 5.54 -13.78
CA ARG A 263 2.70 5.80 -14.07
C ARG A 263 3.44 5.97 -12.75
N LEU A 264 4.61 5.34 -12.64
CA LEU A 264 5.45 5.48 -11.46
C LEU A 264 6.40 6.67 -11.60
N PHE A 265 6.74 7.04 -12.85
CA PHE A 265 7.60 8.16 -13.23
C PHE A 265 6.97 9.07 -14.30
#